data_AF-A0A9D8NIK9-F1
#
_entry.id   AF-A0A9D8NIK9-F1
#
_cell.length_a   1.000
_cell.length_b   1.000
_cell.length_c   1.000
_cell.angle_alpha   90.00
_cell.angle_beta   90.00
_cell.angle_gamma   90.00
#
_symmetry.space_group_name_H-M   'P 1'
#
loop_
_entity.id
_entity.type
_entity.pdbx_description
1 polymer ?
#
loop_
_entity_poly.entity_id
_entity_poly.type
_entity_poly.pdbx_seq_one_letter_code
_entity_poly.pdbx_strand_id
1 'polypeptide(L)'
;VQIESRVMARMAINHIAPAALEYKTRLLQIANLTKETTGNMDGCRMELLTVDRINRDLDEINFRVNAMVEARKRANAITSEYEKAVAYHEVADMFPTLRKLIDDLEEIVDNMLWPLPKYREMLFIS
;
A
#
# COMPACT_ATOMS: atom_id res chain seq x y z
N VAL A 1 -18.84 -3.06 5.12
CA VAL A 1 -17.58 -3.34 5.85
C VAL A 1 -16.89 -4.66 5.48
N GLN A 2 -17.51 -5.84 5.62
CA GLN A 2 -16.79 -7.12 5.38
C GLN A 2 -16.27 -7.29 3.95
N ILE A 3 -17.08 -6.96 2.94
CA ILE A 3 -16.68 -7.01 1.52
C ILE A 3 -15.61 -5.96 1.24
N GLU A 4 -15.79 -4.74 1.72
CA GLU A 4 -14.82 -3.64 1.54
C GLU A 4 -13.46 -3.98 2.13
N SER A 5 -13.40 -4.52 3.35
CA SER A 5 -12.17 -5.00 3.98
C SER A 5 -11.46 -6.07 3.14
N ARG A 6 -12.21 -7.01 2.54
CA ARG A 6 -11.65 -8.03 1.64
C ARG A 6 -11.10 -7.42 0.35
N VAL A 7 -11.86 -6.52 -0.26
CA VAL A 7 -11.47 -5.86 -1.51
C VAL A 7 -10.22 -5.03 -1.26
N MET A 8 -10.17 -4.27 -0.18
CA MET A 8 -9.01 -3.45 0.20
C MET A 8 -7.75 -4.28 0.44
N ALA A 9 -7.85 -5.38 1.20
CA ALA A 9 -6.73 -6.29 1.39
C ALA A 9 -6.23 -6.89 0.06
N ARG A 10 -7.16 -7.30 -0.81
CA ARG A 10 -6.83 -7.85 -2.13
C ARG A 10 -6.17 -6.81 -3.02
N MET A 11 -6.64 -5.57 -3.02
CA MET A 11 -6.05 -4.47 -3.80
C MET A 11 -4.64 -4.15 -3.31
N ALA A 12 -4.45 -4.04 -1.99
CA ALA A 12 -3.14 -3.78 -1.40
C ALA A 12 -2.11 -4.86 -1.79
N ILE A 13 -2.46 -6.14 -1.65
CA ILE A 13 -1.51 -7.25 -1.87
C ILE A 13 -1.31 -7.57 -3.36
N ASN A 14 -2.36 -7.55 -4.18
CA ASN A 14 -2.27 -8.07 -5.55
C ASN A 14 -2.04 -6.99 -6.61
N HIS A 15 -2.32 -5.73 -6.30
CA HIS A 15 -2.19 -4.65 -7.28
C HIS A 15 -1.17 -3.62 -6.82
N ILE A 16 -1.32 -3.06 -5.61
CA ILE A 16 -0.47 -1.97 -5.12
C ILE A 16 0.94 -2.46 -4.79
N ALA A 17 1.08 -3.54 -4.01
CA ALA A 17 2.39 -4.04 -3.63
C ALA A 17 3.26 -4.47 -4.83
N PRO A 18 2.74 -5.20 -5.84
CA PRO A 18 3.51 -5.52 -7.04
C PRO A 18 3.95 -4.29 -7.83
N ALA A 19 3.09 -3.28 -7.98
CA ALA A 19 3.43 -2.03 -8.67
C ALA A 19 4.58 -1.30 -7.98
N ALA A 20 4.53 -1.19 -6.65
CA ALA A 20 5.61 -0.58 -5.87
C ALA A 20 6.92 -1.38 -5.92
N LEU A 21 6.84 -2.72 -5.94
CA LEU A 21 8.00 -3.59 -6.11
C LEU A 21 8.63 -3.47 -7.50
N GLU A 22 7.82 -3.33 -8.55
CA GLU A 22 8.31 -3.09 -9.91
C GLU A 22 9.05 -1.75 -9.98
N TYR A 23 8.46 -0.68 -9.43
CA TYR A 23 9.10 0.63 -9.37
C TYR A 23 10.41 0.60 -8.58
N LYS A 24 10.42 -0.07 -7.42
CA LYS A 24 11.63 -0.31 -6.62
C LYS A 24 12.73 -1.00 -7.44
N THR A 25 12.36 -2.00 -8.23
CA THR A 25 13.30 -2.73 -9.09
C THR A 25 13.92 -1.81 -10.15
N ARG A 26 13.12 -0.93 -10.77
CA ARG A 26 13.62 0.07 -11.73
C ARG A 26 14.59 1.06 -11.08
N LEU A 27 14.28 1.56 -9.89
CA LEU A 27 15.18 2.47 -9.15
C LEU A 27 16.53 1.81 -8.83
N LEU A 28 16.51 0.54 -8.40
CA LEU A 28 17.73 -0.21 -8.11
C LEU A 28 18.57 -0.47 -9.38
N GLN A 29 17.92 -0.68 -10.53
CA GLN A 29 18.62 -0.80 -11.82
C GLN A 29 19.32 0.51 -12.20
N ILE A 30 18.64 1.65 -12.06
CA ILE A 30 19.22 2.97 -12.31
C ILE A 30 20.43 3.22 -11.40
N ALA A 31 20.31 2.87 -10.10
CA ALA A 31 21.41 3.00 -9.16
C ALA A 31 22.62 2.14 -9.54
N ASN A 32 22.40 0.90 -9.98
CA ASN A 32 23.48 0.03 -10.46
C ASN A 32 24.15 0.57 -11.73
N LEU A 33 23.38 1.01 -12.73
CA LEU A 33 23.91 1.58 -13.98
C LEU A 33 24.73 2.84 -13.72
N THR A 34 24.29 3.69 -12.80
CA THR A 34 25.00 4.92 -12.43
C THR A 34 26.32 4.60 -11.72
N LYS A 35 26.33 3.58 -10.85
CA LYS A 35 27.55 3.09 -10.21
C LYS A 35 28.55 2.55 -11.23
N GLU A 36 28.10 1.80 -12.23
CA GLU A 36 28.94 1.28 -13.32
C GLU A 36 29.50 2.40 -14.20
N THR A 37 28.70 3.42 -14.48
CA THR A 37 29.08 4.52 -15.40
C THR A 37 30.00 5.55 -14.73
N THR A 38 29.71 5.91 -13.48
CA THR A 38 30.34 7.04 -12.80
C THR A 38 31.44 6.61 -11.82
N GLY A 39 31.50 5.32 -11.49
CA GLY A 39 32.46 4.76 -10.51
C GLY A 39 32.19 5.19 -9.07
N ASN A 40 31.12 5.96 -8.81
CA ASN A 40 30.74 6.45 -7.49
C ASN A 40 29.21 6.50 -7.34
N MET A 41 28.70 6.39 -6.11
CA MET A 41 27.25 6.36 -5.82
C MET A 41 26.66 7.71 -5.41
N ASP A 42 27.46 8.80 -5.41
CA ASP A 42 27.01 10.13 -4.98
C ASP A 42 25.81 10.65 -5.79
N GLY A 43 25.65 10.22 -7.05
CA GLY A 43 24.52 10.57 -7.90
C GLY A 43 23.21 9.84 -7.58
N CYS A 44 23.24 8.75 -6.79
CA CYS A 44 22.09 7.86 -6.58
C CYS A 44 21.36 8.03 -5.24
N ARG A 45 21.66 9.12 -4.53
CA ARG A 45 21.13 9.33 -3.18
C ARG A 45 19.60 9.39 -3.16
N MET A 46 18.99 9.98 -4.19
CA MET A 46 17.54 10.14 -4.26
C MET A 46 16.81 8.82 -4.48
N GLU A 47 17.35 7.98 -5.36
CA GLU A 47 16.81 6.66 -5.70
C GLU A 47 16.86 5.74 -4.47
N LEU A 48 17.99 5.72 -3.76
CA LEU A 48 18.14 4.91 -2.54
C LEU A 48 17.19 5.36 -1.43
N LEU A 49 17.04 6.66 -1.20
CA LEU A 49 16.08 7.19 -0.22
C LEU A 49 14.63 6.84 -0.60
N THR A 50 14.33 6.82 -1.89
CA THR A 50 13.00 6.45 -2.40
C THR A 50 12.72 4.97 -2.20
N VAL A 51 13.71 4.11 -2.46
CA VAL A 51 13.63 2.67 -2.19
C VAL A 51 13.38 2.39 -0.71
N ASP A 52 14.07 3.10 0.19
CA ASP A 52 13.88 2.94 1.64
C ASP A 52 12.47 3.37 2.09
N ARG A 53 11.93 4.47 1.54
CA ARG A 53 10.53 4.86 1.78
C ARG A 53 9.56 3.77 1.32
N ILE A 54 9.71 3.28 0.08
CA ILE A 54 8.86 2.23 -0.47
C ILE A 54 8.87 0.97 0.41
N ASN A 55 10.05 0.55 0.90
CA ASN A 55 10.15 -0.60 1.80
C ASN A 55 9.37 -0.37 3.10
N ARG A 56 9.57 0.78 3.76
CA ARG A 56 8.86 1.13 4.99
C ARG A 56 7.35 1.14 4.79
N ASP A 57 6.88 1.77 3.71
CA ASP A 57 5.46 1.91 3.44
C ASP A 57 4.82 0.56 3.10
N LEU A 58 5.51 -0.30 2.34
CA LEU A 58 5.06 -1.67 2.05
C LEU A 58 5.00 -2.55 3.30
N ASP A 59 5.99 -2.44 4.19
CA ASP A 59 6.00 -3.20 5.44
C ASP A 59 4.84 -2.79 6.35
N GLU A 60 4.58 -1.48 6.48
CA GLU A 60 3.46 -0.96 7.27
C GLU A 60 2.11 -1.34 6.64
N ILE A 61 1.96 -1.25 5.31
CA ILE A 61 0.76 -1.71 4.59
C ILE A 61 0.50 -3.20 4.88
N ASN A 62 1.53 -4.05 4.76
CA ASN A 62 1.41 -5.48 5.04
C ASN A 62 1.01 -5.74 6.49
N PHE A 63 1.63 -5.05 7.45
CA PHE A 63 1.26 -5.15 8.86
C PHE A 63 -0.20 -4.78 9.12
N ARG A 64 -0.66 -3.65 8.58
CA ARG A 64 -2.04 -3.15 8.71
C ARG A 64 -3.06 -4.06 8.06
N VAL A 65 -2.77 -4.57 6.86
CA VAL A 65 -3.64 -5.50 6.14
C VAL A 65 -3.80 -6.80 6.93
N ASN A 66 -2.71 -7.34 7.48
CA ASN A 66 -2.76 -8.52 8.34
C ASN A 66 -3.59 -8.28 9.60
N ALA A 67 -3.37 -7.14 10.28
CA ALA A 67 -4.17 -6.77 11.46
C ALA A 67 -5.67 -6.67 11.15
N MET A 68 -6.02 -6.08 10.01
CA MET A 68 -7.40 -5.98 9.53
C MET A 68 -8.00 -7.36 9.21
N VAL A 69 -7.22 -8.26 8.60
CA VAL A 69 -7.66 -9.64 8.32
C VAL A 69 -7.95 -10.40 9.62
N GLU A 70 -7.09 -10.27 10.63
CA GLU A 70 -7.29 -10.90 11.93
C GLU A 70 -8.48 -10.30 12.69
N ALA A 71 -8.64 -8.98 12.70
CA ALA A 71 -9.80 -8.31 13.28
C ALA A 71 -11.11 -8.80 12.63
N ARG A 72 -11.13 -8.96 11.30
CA ARG A 72 -12.26 -9.53 10.57
C ARG A 72 -12.51 -11.00 10.92
N LYS A 73 -11.47 -11.82 11.13
CA LYS A 73 -11.64 -13.21 11.58
C LYS A 73 -12.31 -13.25 12.95
N ARG A 74 -11.86 -12.41 13.90
CA ARG A 74 -12.48 -12.26 15.22
C ARG A 74 -13.94 -11.83 15.11
N ALA A 75 -14.23 -10.80 14.32
CA ALA A 75 -15.60 -10.33 14.10
C ALA A 75 -16.53 -11.41 13.51
N ASN A 76 -16.02 -12.31 12.67
CA ASN A 76 -16.82 -13.41 12.10
C ASN A 76 -17.11 -14.55 13.09
N ALA A 77 -16.32 -14.69 14.15
CA ALA A 77 -16.52 -15.71 15.17
C ALA A 77 -17.64 -15.34 16.17
N ILE A 78 -18.06 -14.07 16.20
CA ILE A 78 -19.08 -13.57 17.13
C ILE A 78 -20.48 -14.01 16.66
N THR A 79 -21.25 -14.61 17.57
CA THR A 79 -22.61 -15.11 17.32
C THR A 79 -23.67 -14.02 17.50
N SER A 80 -23.45 -13.10 18.45
CA SER A 80 -24.35 -11.96 18.70
C SER A 80 -24.26 -10.94 17.57
N GLU A 81 -25.39 -10.61 16.94
CA GLU A 81 -25.44 -9.67 15.82
C GLU A 81 -24.99 -8.26 16.21
N TYR A 82 -25.32 -7.82 17.44
CA TYR A 82 -24.92 -6.52 17.95
C TYR A 82 -23.40 -6.43 18.16
N GLU A 83 -22.82 -7.41 18.87
CA GLU A 83 -21.38 -7.45 19.12
C GLU A 83 -20.59 -7.61 17.82
N LYS A 84 -21.14 -8.37 16.86
CA LYS A 84 -20.58 -8.50 15.52
C LYS A 84 -20.56 -7.16 14.79
N ALA A 85 -21.63 -6.38 14.87
CA ALA A 85 -21.69 -5.04 14.28
C ALA A 85 -20.64 -4.09 14.90
N VAL A 86 -20.47 -4.13 16.23
CA VAL A 86 -19.45 -3.34 16.94
C VAL A 86 -18.04 -3.76 16.49
N ALA A 87 -17.75 -5.05 16.43
CA ALA A 87 -16.44 -5.53 15.97
C ALA A 87 -16.16 -5.16 14.49
N TYR A 88 -17.19 -5.11 13.65
CA TYR A 88 -17.03 -4.62 12.28
C TYR A 88 -16.83 -3.10 12.21
N HIS A 89 -17.37 -2.33 13.14
CA HIS A 89 -17.08 -0.90 13.22
C HIS A 89 -15.58 -0.65 13.46
N GLU A 90 -14.95 -1.41 14.37
CA GLU A 90 -13.50 -1.35 14.60
C GLU A 90 -12.69 -1.69 13.34
N VAL A 91 -13.16 -2.64 12.52
CA VAL A 91 -12.52 -2.97 11.22
C VAL A 91 -12.64 -1.79 10.25
N ALA A 92 -13.76 -1.08 10.25
CA ALA A 92 -13.97 0.08 9.38
C ALA A 92 -13.03 1.25 9.76
N ASP A 93 -12.75 1.44 11.05
CA ASP A 93 -11.84 2.48 11.55
C ASP A 93 -10.38 2.27 11.11
N MET A 94 -10.02 1.05 10.68
CA MET A 94 -8.70 0.77 10.10
C MET A 94 -8.58 1.26 8.65
N PHE A 95 -9.69 1.47 7.94
CA PHE A 95 -9.66 1.83 6.51
C PHE A 95 -8.98 3.18 6.24
N PRO A 96 -9.27 4.28 6.96
CA PRO A 96 -8.65 5.57 6.71
C PRO A 96 -7.13 5.53 6.84
N THR A 97 -6.61 4.79 7.83
CA THR A 97 -5.17 4.65 8.04
C THR A 97 -4.51 3.90 6.89
N LEU A 98 -5.14 2.80 6.44
CA LEU A 98 -4.63 2.03 5.30
C LEU A 98 -4.70 2.82 3.98
N ARG A 99 -5.76 3.61 3.77
CA ARG A 99 -5.86 4.52 2.60
C ARG A 99 -4.72 5.52 2.60
N LYS A 100 -4.48 6.18 3.72
CA LYS A 100 -3.41 7.18 3.83
C LYS A 100 -2.04 6.60 3.43
N LEU A 101 -1.71 5.39 3.90
CA LEU A 101 -0.45 4.73 3.53
C LEU A 101 -0.38 4.40 2.03
N ILE A 102 -1.51 4.03 1.42
CA ILE A 102 -1.59 3.78 -0.02
C ILE A 102 -1.45 5.09 -0.80
N ASP A 103 -2.05 6.18 -0.34
CA ASP A 103 -1.95 7.50 -0.95
C ASP A 103 -0.51 8.03 -0.86
N ASP A 104 0.14 7.87 0.29
CA ASP A 104 1.55 8.24 0.50
C ASP A 104 2.46 7.45 -0.48
N LEU A 105 2.13 6.18 -0.77
CA LEU A 105 2.83 5.36 -1.74
C LEU A 105 2.51 5.76 -3.19
N GLU A 106 1.28 6.18 -3.48
CA GLU A 106 0.83 6.69 -4.79
C GLU A 106 1.61 7.95 -5.20
N GLU A 107 1.96 8.81 -4.25
CA GLU A 107 2.76 10.02 -4.52
C GLU A 107 4.20 9.72 -4.94
N ILE A 108 4.72 8.56 -4.53
CA ILE A 108 6.12 8.17 -4.76
C ILE A 108 6.25 7.33 -6.03
N VAL A 109 5.30 6.43 -6.29
CA VAL A 109 5.35 5.48 -7.39
C VAL A 109 5.00 6.17 -8.71
N ASP A 110 5.70 5.77 -9.79
CA ASP A 110 5.42 6.25 -11.15
C ASP A 110 3.96 5.99 -11.56
N ASN A 111 3.28 7.03 -12.07
CA ASN A 111 1.90 6.98 -12.56
C ASN A 111 1.66 5.88 -13.60
N MET A 112 2.66 5.57 -14.45
CA MET A 112 2.50 4.54 -15.47
C MET A 112 2.43 3.11 -14.88
N LEU A 113 2.97 2.94 -13.68
CA LEU A 113 2.96 1.67 -12.95
C LEU A 113 1.78 1.56 -11.99
N TRP A 114 1.17 2.68 -11.62
CA TRP A 114 0.09 2.69 -10.66
C TRP A 114 -1.17 2.05 -11.26
N PRO A 115 -1.69 0.94 -10.70
CA PRO A 115 -2.72 0.14 -11.33
C PRO A 115 -4.14 0.69 -11.17
N LEU A 116 -4.32 1.71 -10.31
CA LEU A 116 -5.62 2.30 -10.02
C LEU A 116 -5.72 3.68 -10.68
N PRO A 117 -6.86 4.02 -11.31
CA PRO A 117 -7.12 5.41 -11.69
C PRO A 117 -7.02 6.25 -10.41
N LYS A 118 -6.24 7.33 -10.47
CA LYS A 118 -5.88 8.11 -9.28
C LYS A 118 -7.14 8.54 -8.54
N TYR A 119 -7.10 8.58 -7.20
CA TYR A 119 -8.25 9.06 -6.38
C TYR A 119 -8.77 10.44 -6.85
N ARG A 120 -7.90 11.26 -7.45
CA ARG A 120 -8.22 12.54 -8.07
C ARG A 120 -9.18 12.42 -9.27
N GLU A 121 -9.18 11.32 -10.01
CA GLU A 121 -10.08 11.06 -11.15
C GLU A 121 -11.46 10.56 -10.69
N MET A 122 -11.54 9.81 -9.58
CA MET A 122 -12.83 9.40 -8.99
C MET A 122 -13.61 10.57 -8.36
N LEU A 123 -12.92 11.67 -7.99
CA LEU A 123 -13.54 12.88 -7.44
C LEU A 123 -14.26 13.77 -8.48
N PHE A 124 -14.08 13.53 -9.78
CA PHE A 124 -14.73 14.32 -10.86
C PHE A 124 -15.86 13.58 -11.59
N ILE A 125 -16.28 12.40 -11.10
CA ILE A 125 -17.42 11.62 -11.64
C ILE A 125 -18.62 11.69 -10.66
N SER A 126 -18.74 12.80 -9.91
CA SER A 126 -19.93 13.10 -9.09
C SER A 126 -20.91 13.95 -9.88
#